data_AF-A0A9E1JZ59-F1
#
_entry.id   AF-A0A9E1JZ59-F1
#
_cell.length_a   1.000
_cell.length_b   1.000
_cell.length_c   1.000
_cell.angle_alpha   90.00
_cell.angle_beta   90.00
_cell.angle_gamma   90.00
#
_symmetry.space_group_name_H-M   'P 1'
#
loop_
_entity.id
_entity.type
_entity.pdbx_description
1 polymer ?
#
loop_
_entity_poly.entity_id
_entity_poly.type
_entity_poly.pdbx_seq_one_letter_code
_entity_poly.pdbx_strand_id
1 'polypeptide(L)' 'PATGLPIGATSDNLKAAIEGETHEYTDMYPGMASTARDEGFDEIADWFETLAKAERSHANRFQQALDNLDG' A
#
# COMPACT_ATOMS: atom_id res chain seq x y z
N PRO A 1 -8.09 11.46 6.21
CA PRO A 1 -7.37 10.40 5.47
C PRO A 1 -5.93 10.31 5.95
N ALA A 2 -5.26 9.17 5.80
CA ALA A 2 -3.87 8.99 6.23
C ALA A 2 -2.90 10.01 5.59
N THR A 3 -3.26 10.55 4.43
CA THR A 3 -2.53 11.59 3.68
C THR A 3 -2.82 13.03 4.15
N GLY A 4 -3.77 13.23 5.08
CA GLY A 4 -4.22 14.57 5.49
C GLY A 4 -5.03 15.33 4.43
N LEU A 5 -5.23 14.77 3.25
CA LEU A 5 -6.01 15.38 2.17
C LEU A 5 -7.52 15.21 2.41
N PRO A 6 -8.37 16.20 2.06
CA PRO A 6 -9.82 16.04 2.08
C PRO A 6 -10.27 15.00 1.04
N ILE A 7 -11.40 14.34 1.28
CA ILE A 7 -12.05 13.49 0.26
C ILE A 7 -12.45 14.39 -0.91
N GLY A 8 -12.00 14.04 -2.12
CA GLY A 8 -12.12 14.86 -3.32
C GLY A 8 -12.80 14.12 -4.48
N ALA A 9 -12.45 14.52 -5.71
CA ALA A 9 -12.88 13.79 -6.90
C ALA A 9 -12.37 12.34 -6.86
N THR A 10 -13.05 11.43 -7.54
CA THR A 10 -12.64 10.01 -7.58
C THR A 10 -11.18 9.85 -8.04
N SER A 11 -10.74 10.66 -9.02
CA SER A 11 -9.34 10.65 -9.49
C SER A 11 -8.35 11.08 -8.40
N ASP A 12 -8.68 12.08 -7.59
CA ASP A 12 -7.83 12.53 -6.47
C ASP A 12 -7.77 11.47 -5.37
N ASN A 13 -8.92 10.83 -5.07
CA ASN A 13 -8.99 9.76 -4.08
C ASN A 13 -8.18 8.53 -4.53
N LEU A 14 -8.22 8.18 -5.82
CA LEU A 14 -7.43 7.08 -6.38
C LEU A 14 -5.93 7.38 -6.32
N LYS A 15 -5.51 8.60 -6.65
CA LYS A 15 -4.09 8.99 -6.53
C LYS A 15 -3.60 8.89 -5.09
N ALA A 16 -4.39 9.38 -4.14
CA ALA A 16 -4.05 9.26 -2.71
C ALA A 16 -3.99 7.80 -2.24
N ALA A 17 -4.90 6.95 -2.71
CA ALA A 17 -4.86 5.52 -2.42
C ALA A 17 -3.62 4.86 -3.02
N ILE A 18 -3.29 5.11 -4.30
CA ILE A 18 -2.09 4.57 -4.96
C ILE A 18 -0.82 4.94 -4.19
N GLU A 19 -0.70 6.19 -3.74
CA GLU A 19 0.44 6.65 -2.94
C GLU A 19 0.53 5.89 -1.61
N GLY A 20 -0.59 5.78 -0.89
CA GLY A 20 -0.67 5.03 0.37
C GLY A 20 -0.26 3.57 0.21
N GLU A 21 -0.94 2.85 -0.68
CA GLU A 21 -0.65 1.44 -0.97
C GLU A 21 0.80 1.25 -1.42
N THR A 22 1.34 2.17 -2.22
CA THR A 22 2.74 2.13 -2.66
C THR A 22 3.72 2.28 -1.51
N HIS A 23 3.48 3.24 -0.60
CA HIS A 23 4.29 3.36 0.60
C HIS A 23 4.22 2.08 1.45
N GLU A 24 3.04 1.48 1.57
CA GLU A 24 2.84 0.26 2.34
C GLU A 24 3.63 -0.93 1.80
N TYR A 25 3.56 -1.22 0.49
CA TYR A 25 4.27 -2.37 -0.07
C TYR A 25 5.76 -2.16 -0.37
N THR A 26 6.22 -0.91 -0.51
CA THR A 26 7.63 -0.62 -0.83
C THR A 26 8.51 -0.34 0.38
N ASP A 27 7.92 0.17 1.47
CA ASP A 27 8.68 0.65 2.62
C ASP A 27 8.12 0.11 3.94
N MET A 28 6.86 0.42 4.26
CA MET A 28 6.30 0.13 5.59
C MET A 28 6.30 -1.36 5.94
N TYR A 29 5.65 -2.21 5.15
CA TYR A 29 5.57 -3.65 5.44
C TYR A 29 6.93 -4.36 5.29
N PRO A 30 7.77 -4.06 4.29
CA PRO A 30 9.14 -4.56 4.26
C PRO A 30 9.97 -4.19 5.49
N GLY A 31 9.87 -2.95 5.98
CA GLY A 31 10.55 -2.50 7.20
C GLY A 31 10.04 -3.20 8.46
N MET A 32 8.72 -3.38 8.57
CA MET A 32 8.10 -4.15 9.66
C MET A 32 8.51 -5.63 9.62
N ALA A 33 8.57 -6.24 8.44
CA ALA A 33 9.04 -7.62 8.26
C ALA A 33 10.50 -7.76 8.71
N SER A 34 11.38 -6.85 8.29
CA SER A 34 12.79 -6.84 8.73
C SER A 34 12.90 -6.74 10.24
N THR A 35 12.17 -5.80 10.86
CA THR A 35 12.18 -5.62 12.31
C THR A 35 11.68 -6.87 13.03
N ALA A 36 10.59 -7.49 12.54
CA ALA A 36 10.06 -8.72 13.11
C ALA A 36 11.07 -9.89 13.03
N ARG A 37 11.83 -10.02 11.93
CA ARG A 37 12.92 -11.01 11.82
C ARG A 37 14.02 -10.74 12.83
N ASP A 38 14.45 -9.49 12.96
CA ASP A 38 15.51 -9.09 13.89
C ASP A 38 15.13 -9.37 15.36
N GLU A 39 13.85 -9.25 15.69
CA GLU A 39 13.29 -9.56 17.01
C GLU A 39 12.95 -11.05 17.23
N GLY A 40 13.12 -11.91 16.22
CA GLY A 40 12.86 -13.35 16.30
C GLY A 40 11.40 -13.76 16.11
N PHE A 41 10.57 -12.90 15.52
CA PHE A 41 9.15 -13.14 15.22
C PHE A 41 8.94 -13.55 13.76
N ASP A 42 9.44 -14.73 13.38
CA ASP A 42 9.43 -15.20 11.99
C ASP A 42 8.03 -15.28 11.36
N GLU A 43 7.04 -15.78 12.09
CA GLU A 43 5.66 -15.89 11.58
C GLU A 43 5.04 -14.50 11.32
N ILE A 44 5.36 -13.52 12.17
CA ILE A 44 4.88 -12.14 12.00
C ILE A 44 5.55 -11.50 10.77
N ALA A 45 6.84 -11.76 10.56
CA ALA A 45 7.53 -11.30 9.36
C ALA A 45 6.91 -11.87 8.07
N ASP A 46 6.59 -13.17 8.04
CA ASP A 46 5.90 -13.81 6.91
C ASP A 46 4.53 -13.16 6.63
N TRP A 47 3.82 -12.78 7.68
CA TRP A 47 2.56 -12.04 7.56
C TRP A 47 2.75 -10.65 6.95
N PHE A 48 3.74 -9.87 7.40
CA PHE A 48 4.04 -8.57 6.80
C PHE A 48 4.47 -8.68 5.33
N GLU A 49 5.26 -9.68 4.97
CA GLU A 49 5.60 -9.94 3.56
C GLU A 49 4.36 -10.30 2.71
N THR A 50 3.38 -10.97 3.32
CA THR A 50 2.11 -11.30 2.66
C THR A 50 1.25 -10.05 2.46
N LEU A 51 1.19 -9.16 3.46
CA LEU A 51 0.50 -7.87 3.36
C LEU A 51 1.12 -6.99 2.27
N ALA A 52 2.46 -6.89 2.21
CA ALA A 52 3.13 -6.16 1.12
C ALA A 52 2.70 -6.65 -0.28
N LYS A 53 2.51 -7.96 -0.47
CA LYS A 53 2.01 -8.49 -1.75
C LYS A 53 0.56 -8.09 -2.03
N ALA A 54 -0.28 -8.01 -0.99
CA ALA A 54 -1.67 -7.56 -1.11
C ALA A 54 -1.74 -6.09 -1.51
N GLU A 55 -0.99 -5.21 -0.85
CA GLU A 55 -1.04 -3.77 -1.14
C GLU A 55 -0.46 -3.45 -2.52
N ARG A 56 0.54 -4.22 -2.99
CA ARG A 56 0.97 -4.14 -4.39
C ARG A 56 -0.17 -4.45 -5.37
N SER A 57 -1.01 -5.42 -5.05
CA SER A 57 -2.20 -5.75 -5.85
C SER A 57 -3.23 -4.61 -5.82
N HIS A 58 -3.45 -3.99 -4.66
CA HIS A 58 -4.32 -2.83 -4.51
C HIS A 58 -3.83 -1.63 -5.32
N ALA A 59 -2.56 -1.25 -5.19
CA ALA A 59 -1.95 -0.15 -5.96
C ALA A 59 -2.14 -0.36 -7.47
N ASN A 60 -1.89 -1.58 -7.97
CA ASN A 60 -2.09 -1.90 -9.39
C ASN A 60 -3.56 -1.76 -9.82
N ARG A 61 -4.51 -2.20 -8.99
CA ARG A 61 -5.95 -2.09 -9.30
C ARG A 61 -6.43 -0.65 -9.27
N PHE A 62 -5.95 0.17 -8.34
CA PHE A 62 -6.28 1.58 -8.29
C PHE A 62 -5.68 2.35 -9.45
N GLN A 63 -4.45 2.02 -9.87
CA GLN A 63 -3.85 2.59 -11.08
C GLN A 63 -4.71 2.28 -12.32
N GLN A 64 -5.12 1.02 -12.50
CA GLN A 64 -6.01 0.64 -13.61
C GLN A 64 -7.35 1.38 -13.55
N ALA A 65 -7.93 1.58 -12.37
CA ALA A 65 -9.16 2.34 -12.22
C ALA A 65 -8.98 3.82 -12.59
N LEU A 66 -7.84 4.42 -12.22
CA LEU A 66 -7.51 5.80 -12.57
C LEU A 66 -7.30 5.95 -14.09
N ASP A 67 -6.55 5.05 -14.70
CA ASP A 67 -6.30 5.06 -16.15
C ASP A 67 -7.60 4.97 -16.96
N ASN A 68 -8.58 4.20 -16.47
CA ASN A 68 -9.89 4.06 -17.10
C ASN A 68 -10.84 5.25 -16.84
N LEU A 69 -10.54 6.11 -15.87
CA LEU A 69 -11.35 7.30 -15.53
C LEU A 69 -11.01 8.50 -16.43
N ASP A 70 -9.77 8.57 -16.90
CA ASP A 70 -9.27 9.62 -17.79
C ASP A 70 -9.48 9.28 -19.29
N GLY A 71 -10.06 8.10 -19.59
CA GLY A 71 -10.31 7.57 -20.94
C GLY A 71 -11.73 7.78 -21.47
#